data_AF-A0A5C7Q1U9-F1
#
_entry.id   AF-A0A5C7Q1U9-F1
#
_cell.length_a   1.000
_cell.length_b   1.000
_cell.length_c   1.000
_cell.angle_alpha   90.00
_cell.angle_beta   90.00
_cell.angle_gamma   90.00
#
_symmetry.space_group_name_H-M   'P 1'
#
loop_
_entity.id
_entity.type
_entity.pdbx_description
1 polymer ?
#
loop_
_entity_poly.entity_id
_entity_poly.type
_entity_poly.pdbx_seq_one_letter_code
_entity_poly.pdbx_strand_id
1 'polypeptide(L)'
;MQREAKERGRERAKSVEFWFRRKYGLTEYDPRFLEMTVEEMLADYWAHHYFDNPNAGQEEFEDPDFEEEVRAMMGNPDEWEEMS
;
A
#
# COMPACT_ATOMS: atom_id res chain seq x y z
N MET A 1 -28.60 1.40 -5.12
CA MET A 1 -28.27 0.08 -4.53
C MET A 1 -27.37 -0.81 -5.39
N GLN A 2 -27.83 -1.46 -6.49
CA GLN A 2 -26.93 -2.39 -7.23
C GLN A 2 -25.74 -1.69 -7.93
N ARG A 3 -25.92 -0.46 -8.42
CA ARG A 3 -24.85 0.33 -9.05
C ARG A 3 -23.75 0.72 -8.07
N GLU A 4 -24.11 1.31 -6.93
CA GLU A 4 -23.13 1.69 -5.88
C GLU A 4 -22.42 0.47 -5.29
N ALA A 5 -23.11 -0.67 -5.17
CA ALA A 5 -22.48 -1.91 -4.75
C ALA A 5 -21.44 -2.39 -5.78
N LYS A 6 -21.73 -2.29 -7.08
CA LYS A 6 -20.79 -2.61 -8.16
C LYS A 6 -19.60 -1.66 -8.19
N GLU A 7 -19.83 -0.35 -8.00
CA GLU A 7 -18.77 0.67 -7.95
C GLU A 7 -17.84 0.44 -6.74
N ARG A 8 -18.40 0.24 -5.53
CA ARG A 8 -17.61 -0.12 -4.34
C ARG A 8 -16.85 -1.43 -4.51
N GLY A 9 -17.45 -2.43 -5.17
CA GLY A 9 -16.78 -3.68 -5.48
C GLY A 9 -15.58 -3.50 -6.41
N ARG A 10 -15.69 -2.63 -7.42
CA ARG A 10 -14.57 -2.29 -8.33
C ARG A 10 -13.44 -1.59 -7.61
N GLU A 11 -13.73 -0.65 -6.72
CA GLU A 11 -12.68 0.05 -5.97
C GLU A 11 -12.00 -0.90 -4.97
N ARG A 12 -12.77 -1.72 -4.25
CA ARG A 12 -12.20 -2.74 -3.35
C ARG A 12 -11.32 -3.74 -4.08
N ALA A 13 -11.66 -4.11 -5.32
CA ALA A 13 -10.87 -5.08 -6.08
C ALA A 13 -9.44 -4.62 -6.39
N LYS A 14 -9.15 -3.31 -6.27
CA LYS A 14 -7.83 -2.71 -6.49
C LYS A 14 -7.00 -2.60 -5.20
N SER A 15 -7.54 -2.94 -4.03
CA SER A 15 -6.83 -2.76 -2.76
C SER A 15 -5.97 -3.95 -2.39
N VAL A 16 -4.88 -3.69 -1.67
CA VAL A 16 -4.01 -4.74 -1.10
C VAL A 16 -4.78 -5.63 -0.12
N GLU A 17 -5.73 -5.07 0.63
CA GLU A 17 -6.59 -5.83 1.54
C GLU A 17 -7.43 -6.88 0.82
N PHE A 18 -8.00 -6.55 -0.35
CA PHE A 18 -8.75 -7.51 -1.14
C PHE A 18 -7.83 -8.55 -1.77
N TRP A 19 -6.67 -8.12 -2.29
CA TRP A 19 -5.65 -9.04 -2.78
C TRP A 19 -5.25 -10.05 -1.70
N PHE A 20 -4.93 -9.58 -0.49
CA PHE A 20 -4.48 -10.40 0.64
C PHE A 20 -5.55 -11.41 1.04
N ARG A 21 -6.79 -10.96 1.26
CA ARG A 21 -7.91 -11.86 1.58
C ARG A 21 -8.15 -12.88 0.48
N ARG A 22 -8.04 -12.49 -0.80
CA ARG A 22 -8.21 -13.41 -1.92
C ARG A 22 -7.07 -14.44 -2.01
N LYS A 23 -5.82 -14.01 -1.81
CA LYS A 23 -4.63 -14.87 -1.86
C LYS A 23 -4.68 -15.96 -0.78
N TYR A 24 -5.15 -15.61 0.41
CA TYR A 24 -5.19 -16.51 1.57
C TYR A 24 -6.56 -17.11 1.89
N GLY A 25 -7.57 -16.85 1.06
CA GLY A 25 -8.93 -17.40 1.24
C GLY A 25 -9.63 -16.89 2.51
N LEU A 26 -9.42 -15.63 2.87
CA LEU A 26 -9.92 -15.01 4.10
C LEU A 26 -11.23 -14.26 3.88
N THR A 27 -12.06 -14.20 4.92
CA THR A 27 -13.22 -13.30 4.96
C THR A 27 -12.81 -11.92 5.50
N GLU A 28 -13.70 -10.93 5.42
CA GLU A 28 -13.44 -9.59 5.97
C GLU A 28 -13.42 -9.55 7.51
N TYR A 29 -13.81 -10.65 8.17
CA TYR A 29 -13.83 -10.79 9.63
C TYR A 29 -12.82 -11.83 10.14
N ASP A 30 -11.97 -12.37 9.26
CA ASP A 30 -10.94 -13.33 9.69
C ASP A 30 -9.91 -12.61 10.57
N PRO A 31 -9.60 -13.13 11.78
CA PRO A 31 -8.64 -12.48 12.69
C PRO A 31 -7.29 -12.21 12.04
N ARG A 32 -6.80 -13.12 11.16
CA ARG A 32 -5.52 -12.93 10.47
C ARG A 32 -5.51 -11.76 9.51
N PHE A 33 -6.68 -11.36 9.01
CA PHE A 33 -6.82 -10.17 8.19
C PHE A 33 -6.92 -8.91 9.06
N LEU A 34 -7.64 -8.98 10.18
CA LEU A 34 -7.86 -7.84 11.08
C LEU A 34 -6.63 -7.48 11.93
N GLU A 35 -5.80 -8.46 12.25
CA GLU A 35 -4.57 -8.27 13.02
C GLU A 35 -3.38 -7.80 12.16
N MET A 36 -3.47 -7.98 10.84
CA MET A 36 -2.41 -7.61 9.91
C MET A 36 -2.49 -6.12 9.56
N THR A 37 -1.35 -5.44 9.57
CA THR A 37 -1.27 -4.06 9.12
C THR A 37 -1.22 -3.97 7.60
N VAL A 38 -1.60 -2.80 7.04
CA VAL A 38 -1.53 -2.56 5.59
C VAL A 38 -0.08 -2.66 5.08
N GLU A 39 0.89 -2.22 5.87
CA GLU A 39 2.31 -2.31 5.53
C GLU A 39 2.79 -3.76 5.42
N GLU A 40 2.42 -4.62 6.38
CA GLU A 40 2.74 -6.04 6.32
C GLU A 40 2.08 -6.74 5.12
N MET A 41 0.83 -6.39 4.80
CA MET A 41 0.16 -6.91 3.59
C MET A 41 0.88 -6.48 2.30
N LEU A 42 1.39 -5.25 2.24
CA LEU A 42 2.16 -4.73 1.10
C LEU A 42 3.52 -5.42 0.99
N ALA A 43 4.23 -5.61 2.10
CA ALA A 43 5.49 -6.33 2.12
C ALA A 43 5.30 -7.75 1.59
N ASP A 44 4.24 -8.42 2.02
CA ASP A 44 3.90 -9.76 1.56
C ASP A 44 3.51 -9.77 0.07
N TYR A 45 2.73 -8.80 -0.39
CA TYR A 45 2.44 -8.61 -1.83
C TYR A 45 3.72 -8.52 -2.66
N TRP A 46 4.67 -7.67 -2.25
CA TRP A 46 5.93 -7.49 -2.96
C TRP A 46 6.82 -8.74 -2.89
N ALA A 47 6.81 -9.46 -1.77
CA ALA A 47 7.51 -10.74 -1.66
C ALA A 47 7.01 -11.76 -2.70
N HIS A 48 5.69 -11.90 -2.87
CA HIS A 48 5.12 -12.73 -3.95
C HIS A 48 5.49 -12.18 -5.33
N HIS A 49 5.42 -10.86 -5.51
CA HIS A 49 5.73 -10.21 -6.79
C HIS A 49 7.17 -10.48 -7.24
N TYR A 50 8.16 -10.31 -6.36
CA TYR A 50 9.58 -10.53 -6.69
C TYR A 50 9.94 -12.01 -6.78
N PHE A 51 9.25 -12.88 -6.03
CA PHE A 51 9.40 -14.31 -6.21
C PHE A 51 8.94 -14.75 -7.60
N ASP A 52 7.78 -14.27 -8.05
CA ASP A 52 7.22 -14.59 -9.36
C ASP A 52 7.93 -13.86 -10.51
N ASN A 53 8.51 -12.69 -10.24
CA ASN A 53 9.20 -11.82 -11.20
C ASN A 53 10.60 -11.46 -10.69
N PRO A 54 11.58 -12.37 -10.76
CA PRO A 54 12.90 -12.19 -10.15
C PRO A 54 13.71 -11.02 -10.71
N ASN A 55 13.35 -10.51 -11.90
CA ASN A 55 14.01 -9.35 -12.51
C ASN A 55 13.31 -8.01 -12.20
N ALA A 56 12.13 -8.02 -11.57
CA ALA A 56 11.35 -6.81 -11.30
C ALA A 56 11.91 -5.91 -10.17
N GLY A 57 12.96 -6.35 -9.49
CA GLY A 57 13.67 -5.57 -8.46
C GLY A 57 15.05 -5.07 -8.90
N GLN A 58 15.39 -5.17 -10.19
CA GLN A 58 16.68 -4.69 -10.72
C GLN A 58 16.62 -3.27 -11.31
N GLU A 59 15.43 -2.74 -11.58
CA GLU A 59 15.20 -1.35 -11.97
C GLU A 59 14.37 -0.67 -10.87
N GLU A 60 15.01 0.27 -10.16
CA GLU A 60 14.42 1.32 -9.31
C GLU A 60 13.72 0.88 -8.01
N PHE A 61 14.46 0.93 -6.89
CA PHE A 61 13.90 0.89 -5.54
C PHE A 61 14.18 2.14 -4.69
N GLU A 62 14.96 3.08 -5.20
CA GLU A 62 15.19 4.35 -4.55
C GLU A 62 14.96 5.37 -5.65
N ASP A 63 13.88 6.13 -5.56
CA ASP A 63 13.92 7.45 -6.16
C ASP A 63 15.07 8.17 -5.44
N PRO A 64 16.23 8.40 -6.08
CA PRO A 64 17.40 8.97 -5.42
C PRO A 64 17.09 10.36 -4.83
N ASP A 65 16.00 10.96 -5.33
CA ASP A 65 15.52 12.27 -4.95
C ASP A 65 14.49 12.22 -3.80
N PHE A 66 14.05 11.03 -3.33
CA PHE A 66 13.08 10.93 -2.22
C PHE A 66 13.65 11.50 -0.91
N GLU A 67 14.93 11.25 -0.61
CA GLU A 67 15.59 11.86 0.55
C GLU A 67 15.77 13.37 0.38
N GLU A 68 15.96 13.85 -0.85
CA GLU A 68 16.10 15.28 -1.18
C GLU A 68 14.75 16.00 -1.11
N GLU A 69 13.66 15.41 -1.60
CA GLU A 69 12.29 15.90 -1.47
C GLU A 69 11.86 15.96 0.00
N VAL A 70 12.09 14.89 0.78
CA VAL A 70 11.77 14.87 2.22
C VAL A 70 12.60 15.93 2.97
N ARG A 71 13.86 16.13 2.60
CA ARG A 71 14.70 17.20 3.17
C ARG A 71 14.23 18.59 2.77
N ALA A 72 13.78 18.80 1.54
CA ALA A 72 13.21 20.07 1.09
C ALA A 72 11.89 20.38 1.82
N MET A 73 11.06 19.36 2.05
CA MET A 73 9.77 19.49 2.74
C MET A 73 9.91 19.68 4.26
N MET A 74 10.93 19.08 4.88
CA MET A 74 11.26 19.29 6.31
C MET A 74 12.20 20.48 6.55
N GLY A 75 12.77 21.08 5.50
CA GLY A 75 13.74 22.17 5.55
C GLY A 75 13.12 23.56 5.78
N ASN A 76 11.79 23.66 5.84
CA ASN A 76 11.07 24.92 6.10
C ASN A 76 10.31 24.82 7.43
N PRO A 77 11.00 24.90 8.59
CA PRO A 77 10.37 24.83 9.91
C PRO A 77 9.36 25.97 10.17
N ASP A 78 9.45 27.07 9.42
CA ASP A 78 8.59 28.25 9.59
C ASP A 78 7.16 28.06 9.02
N GLU A 79 6.92 27.09 8.13
CA GLU A 79 5.57 26.85 7.56
C GLU A 79 4.67 25.99 8.47
N TRP A 80 5.25 25.25 9.42
CA TRP A 80 4.50 24.39 10.34
C TRP A 80 3.98 25.16 11.57
N GLU A 81 4.62 26.27 11.95
CA GLU A 81 4.17 27.15 13.04
C GLU A 81 3.01 28.08 12.63
N GLU A 82 2.83 28.39 11.33
CA GLU A 82 1.75 29.27 10.86
C GLU A 82 0.38 28.55 10.74
N MET A 83 0.38 27.22 10.85
CA MET A 83 -0.82 26.36 10.81
C MET A 83 -1.27 25.84 12.19
N SER A 84 -0.51 26.11 13.27
CA SER A 84 -0.86 25.75 14.66
C SER A 84 -1.45 26.93 15.43
#